data_AF-A0A523RSR3-F1
#
_entry.id   AF-A0A523RSR3-F1
#
_cell.length_a   1.000
_cell.length_b   1.000
_cell.length_c   1.000
_cell.angle_alpha   90.00
_cell.angle_beta   90.00
_cell.angle_gamma   90.00
#
_symmetry.space_group_name_H-M   'P 1'
#
loop_
_entity.id
_entity.type
_entity.pdbx_description
1 polymer ?
#
loop_
_entity_poly.entity_id
_entity_poly.type
_entity_poly.pdbx_seq_one_letter_code
_entity_poly.pdbx_strand_id
1 'polypeptide(L)'
;MAKGNRIYFEGLNNDYVEIVGSGFTSSQIIEEFTEIEIDRVKGNTKSKRISDIRKLYIKNLKKYTDTPNKEIADLLEIGRSTVTNVLSGRYKENDFIIKSSTEIDKNVKL
;
A
#
# COMPACT_ATOMS: atom_id res chain seq x y z
N MET A 1 3.09 -15.39 27.43
CA MET A 1 1.85 -15.29 26.62
C MET A 1 1.83 -13.91 25.99
N ALA A 2 2.12 -13.79 24.70
CA ALA A 2 2.10 -12.50 24.00
C ALA A 2 0.63 -12.04 23.88
N LYS A 3 0.32 -10.86 24.42
CA LYS A 3 -0.96 -10.19 24.18
C LYS A 3 -0.98 -9.79 22.70
N GLY A 4 -1.79 -10.46 21.89
CA GLY A 4 -2.01 -10.06 20.50
C GLY A 4 -2.56 -8.63 20.47
N ASN A 5 -1.89 -7.75 19.74
CA ASN A 5 -2.41 -6.40 19.49
C ASN A 5 -3.61 -6.52 18.56
N ARG A 6 -4.79 -6.08 19.02
CA ARG A 6 -5.96 -5.92 18.16
C ARG A 6 -5.81 -4.61 17.38
N ILE A 7 -5.96 -4.68 16.07
CA ILE A 7 -6.03 -3.51 15.19
C ILE A 7 -7.41 -3.57 14.55
N TYR A 8 -8.12 -2.45 14.62
CA TYR A 8 -9.45 -2.28 14.04
C TYR A 8 -9.29 -1.34 12.85
N PHE A 9 -9.65 -1.82 11.66
CA PHE A 9 -9.62 -1.03 10.42
C PHE A 9 -11.03 -0.58 10.08
N GLU A 10 -11.20 0.67 9.66
CA GLU A 10 -12.42 1.13 8.99
C GLU A 10 -12.21 0.91 7.48
N GLY A 11 -12.72 -0.22 6.95
CA GLY A 11 -12.70 -0.51 5.53
C GLY A 11 -13.58 0.46 4.73
N LEU A 12 -13.48 0.44 3.39
CA LEU A 12 -14.32 1.27 2.52
C LEU A 12 -15.83 0.97 2.65
N ASN A 13 -16.18 -0.16 3.24
CA ASN A 13 -17.55 -0.62 3.48
C ASN A 13 -18.04 -0.44 4.94
N ASN A 14 -17.33 0.32 5.79
CA ASN A 14 -17.66 0.50 7.22
C ASN A 14 -17.62 -0.80 8.06
N ASP A 15 -16.99 -1.85 7.55
CA ASP A 15 -16.79 -3.09 8.29
C ASP A 15 -15.46 -3.07 9.05
N TYR A 16 -15.53 -3.47 10.32
CA TYR A 16 -14.36 -3.64 11.18
C TYR A 16 -13.78 -5.04 10.99
N VAL A 17 -12.55 -5.10 10.48
CA VAL A 17 -11.82 -6.38 10.37
C VAL A 17 -10.94 -6.56 11.60
N GLU A 18 -11.20 -7.61 12.39
CA GLU A 18 -10.35 -8.02 13.51
C GLU A 18 -9.18 -8.82 12.97
N ILE A 19 -7.96 -8.29 13.09
CA ILE A 19 -6.76 -9.04 12.76
C ILE A 19 -5.90 -9.28 14.01
N VAL A 20 -5.68 -10.56 14.33
CA VAL A 20 -4.97 -11.02 15.52
C VAL A 20 -3.52 -11.34 15.15
N GLY A 21 -2.58 -10.43 15.44
CA GLY A 21 -1.15 -10.70 15.25
C GLY A 21 -0.24 -9.50 15.47
N SER A 22 0.99 -9.76 15.93
CA SER A 22 2.09 -8.77 15.91
C SER A 22 2.90 -8.94 14.60
N GLY A 23 2.85 -7.94 13.72
CA GLY A 23 3.68 -7.85 12.52
C GLY A 23 2.93 -8.00 11.20
N PHE A 24 2.36 -6.89 10.70
CA PHE A 24 1.85 -6.81 9.33
C PHE A 24 2.91 -6.24 8.40
N THR A 25 3.03 -6.79 7.19
CA THR A 25 3.81 -6.16 6.14
C THR A 25 3.01 -4.98 5.57
N SER A 26 3.70 -3.97 5.03
CA SER A 26 3.05 -2.82 4.40
C SER A 26 2.15 -3.21 3.23
N SER A 27 2.45 -4.33 2.54
CA SER A 27 1.59 -4.84 1.47
C SER A 27 0.24 -5.33 2.01
N GLN A 28 0.23 -6.09 3.11
CA GLN A 28 -1.00 -6.61 3.72
C GLN A 28 -1.94 -5.49 4.16
N ILE A 29 -1.38 -4.42 4.75
CA ILE A 29 -2.18 -3.26 5.17
C ILE A 29 -2.81 -2.57 3.95
N ILE A 30 -2.09 -2.46 2.83
CA ILE A 30 -2.63 -1.84 1.61
C ILE A 30 -3.70 -2.73 0.97
N GLU A 31 -3.50 -4.05 0.93
CA GLU A 31 -4.51 -5.01 0.45
C GLU A 31 -5.81 -4.87 1.23
N GLU A 32 -5.72 -4.80 2.56
CA GLU A 32 -6.86 -4.60 3.45
C GLU A 32 -7.58 -3.26 3.17
N PHE A 33 -6.84 -2.15 3.10
CA PHE A 33 -7.43 -0.82 2.87
C PHE A 33 -8.04 -0.64 1.48
N THR A 34 -7.50 -1.33 0.49
CA THR A 34 -7.92 -1.17 -0.91
C THR A 34 -8.85 -2.28 -1.38
N GLU A 35 -8.98 -3.36 -0.60
CA GLU A 35 -9.66 -4.60 -0.94
C GLU A 35 -9.13 -5.20 -2.26
N ILE A 36 -7.87 -4.89 -2.62
CA ILE A 36 -7.25 -5.23 -3.89
C ILE A 36 -5.88 -5.87 -3.65
N GLU A 37 -5.83 -7.17 -3.96
CA GLU A 37 -4.63 -8.00 -3.95
C GLU A 37 -3.53 -7.41 -4.85
N ILE A 38 -2.28 -7.55 -4.40
CA ILE A 38 -1.12 -7.04 -5.13
C ILE A 38 -1.03 -7.59 -6.57
N ASP A 39 -1.45 -8.84 -6.78
CA ASP A 39 -1.44 -9.48 -8.10
C ASP A 39 -2.36 -8.77 -9.11
N ARG A 40 -3.44 -8.14 -8.64
CA ARG A 40 -4.36 -7.37 -9.49
C ARG A 40 -3.81 -6.01 -9.89
N VAL A 41 -2.76 -5.53 -9.23
CA VAL A 41 -2.14 -4.23 -9.52
C VAL A 41 -0.81 -4.35 -10.26
N LYS A 42 -0.34 -5.57 -10.55
CA LYS A 42 0.85 -5.81 -11.36
C LYS A 42 0.72 -5.30 -12.80
N GLY A 43 1.87 -5.08 -13.45
CA GLY A 43 1.95 -4.67 -14.85
C GLY A 43 1.54 -3.21 -15.11
N ASN A 44 1.39 -2.85 -16.39
CA ASN A 44 1.12 -1.48 -16.82
C ASN A 44 -0.31 -1.30 -17.34
N THR A 45 -1.32 -1.71 -16.56
CA THR A 45 -2.74 -1.47 -16.94
C THR A 45 -3.06 0.01 -17.12
N LYS A 46 -4.02 0.30 -18.02
CA LYS A 46 -4.56 1.64 -18.29
C LYS A 46 -5.63 2.09 -17.28
N SER A 47 -6.04 1.21 -16.35
CA SER A 47 -7.01 1.58 -15.31
C SER A 47 -6.43 2.61 -14.36
N LYS A 48 -7.06 3.78 -14.29
CA LYS A 48 -6.67 4.87 -13.37
C LYS A 48 -6.69 4.40 -11.91
N ARG A 49 -7.73 3.65 -11.52
CA ARG A 49 -7.88 3.11 -10.16
C ARG A 49 -6.71 2.21 -9.77
N ILE A 50 -6.36 1.26 -10.64
CA ILE A 50 -5.25 0.34 -10.41
C ILE A 50 -3.91 1.09 -10.41
N SER A 51 -3.76 2.08 -11.31
CA SER A 51 -2.58 2.96 -11.32
C SER A 51 -2.40 3.71 -10.00
N ASP A 52 -3.47 4.25 -9.43
CA ASP A 52 -3.42 4.99 -8.17
C ASP A 52 -3.12 4.09 -6.97
N ILE A 53 -3.69 2.88 -6.94
CA ILE A 53 -3.35 1.87 -5.93
C ILE A 53 -1.88 1.45 -6.06
N ARG A 54 -1.37 1.24 -7.28
CA ARG A 54 0.05 0.92 -7.49
C ARG A 54 0.96 2.02 -6.96
N LYS A 55 0.60 3.30 -7.14
CA LYS A 55 1.35 4.42 -6.56
C LYS A 55 1.33 4.38 -5.03
N LEU A 56 0.20 3.99 -4.43
CA LEU A 56 0.07 3.80 -3.00
C LEU A 56 1.00 2.68 -2.49
N TYR A 57 1.06 1.54 -3.19
CA TYR A 57 2.03 0.47 -2.91
C TYR A 57 3.48 0.97 -2.94
N ILE A 58 3.88 1.65 -4.03
CA ILE A 58 5.24 2.15 -4.18
C ILE A 58 5.64 3.07 -3.02
N LYS A 59 4.76 4.00 -2.64
CA LYS A 59 5.04 4.98 -1.58
C LYS A 59 5.14 4.33 -0.21
N ASN A 60 4.18 3.47 0.13
CA ASN A 60 4.13 2.85 1.45
C ASN A 60 5.21 1.78 1.63
N LEU A 61 5.47 0.96 0.61
CA LEU A 61 6.63 0.04 0.64
C LEU A 61 7.91 0.84 0.87
N LYS A 62 8.13 1.93 0.12
CA LYS A 62 9.34 2.73 0.30
C LYS A 62 9.45 3.42 1.67
N LYS A 63 8.31 3.77 2.26
CA LYS A 63 8.23 4.47 3.56
C LYS A 63 8.48 3.53 4.74
N TYR A 64 7.98 2.30 4.65
CA TYR A 64 7.93 1.37 5.79
C TYR A 64 8.90 0.19 5.67
N THR A 65 9.58 0.05 4.54
CA THR A 65 10.58 -0.98 4.32
C THR A 65 11.83 -0.39 3.65
N ASP A 66 12.96 -1.05 3.84
CA ASP A 66 14.21 -0.72 3.13
C ASP A 66 14.26 -1.32 1.71
N THR A 67 13.12 -1.75 1.16
CA THR A 67 13.06 -2.44 -0.13
C THR A 67 13.64 -1.54 -1.24
N PRO A 68 14.65 -2.02 -1.99
CA PRO A 68 15.21 -1.29 -3.11
C PRO A 68 14.17 -1.00 -4.20
N ASN A 69 14.29 0.13 -4.90
CA ASN A 69 13.37 0.48 -6.00
C ASN A 69 13.30 -0.59 -7.10
N LYS A 70 14.39 -1.36 -7.29
CA LYS A 70 14.43 -2.51 -8.21
C LYS A 70 13.47 -3.60 -7.75
N GLU A 71 13.53 -4.00 -6.48
CA GLU A 71 12.67 -5.04 -5.92
C GLU A 71 11.20 -4.60 -5.89
N ILE A 72 10.91 -3.32 -5.63
CA ILE A 72 9.54 -2.77 -5.75
C ILE A 72 9.05 -2.88 -7.20
N ALA A 73 9.91 -2.57 -8.18
CA ALA A 73 9.56 -2.67 -9.60
C ALA A 73 9.33 -4.12 -10.04
N ASP A 74 10.18 -5.03 -9.57
CA ASP A 74 10.10 -6.47 -9.85
C ASP A 74 8.81 -7.06 -9.22
N LEU A 75 8.50 -6.71 -7.96
CA LEU A 75 7.28 -7.13 -7.26
C LEU A 75 6.00 -6.70 -7.99
N LEU A 76 5.97 -5.47 -8.51
CA LEU A 76 4.82 -4.91 -9.20
C LEU A 76 4.83 -5.18 -10.71
N GLU A 77 5.85 -5.87 -11.23
CA GLU A 77 6.05 -6.14 -12.66
C GLU A 77 5.96 -4.88 -13.53
N ILE A 78 6.58 -3.78 -13.08
CA ILE A 78 6.60 -2.48 -13.76
C ILE A 78 8.02 -2.02 -14.09
N GLY A 79 8.12 -0.98 -14.91
CA GLY A 79 9.41 -0.32 -15.17
C GLY A 79 9.97 0.36 -13.92
N ARG A 80 11.28 0.22 -13.69
CA ARG A 80 12.00 0.93 -12.61
C ARG A 80 11.81 2.45 -12.66
N SER A 81 11.72 3.01 -13.86
CA SER A 81 11.45 4.44 -14.06
C SER A 81 10.08 4.85 -13.52
N THR A 82 9.07 3.97 -13.53
CA THR A 82 7.76 4.21 -12.94
C THR A 82 7.89 4.39 -11.43
N VAL A 83 8.62 3.50 -10.74
CA VAL A 83 8.89 3.62 -9.30
C VAL A 83 9.56 4.97 -8.99
N THR A 84 10.62 5.31 -9.73
CA THR A 84 11.31 6.60 -9.56
C THR A 84 10.39 7.80 -9.79
N ASN A 85 9.58 7.79 -10.86
CA ASN A 85 8.64 8.88 -11.16
C ASN A 85 7.58 9.06 -10.07
N VAL A 86 7.10 7.97 -9.46
CA VAL A 86 6.13 8.03 -8.37
C VAL A 86 6.77 8.62 -7.12
N LEU A 87 7.97 8.17 -6.76
CA LEU A 87 8.70 8.62 -5.58
C LEU A 87 9.20 10.07 -5.72
N SER A 88 9.52 10.51 -6.95
CA SER A 88 9.95 11.88 -7.22
C SER A 88 8.80 12.90 -7.23
N GLY A 89 7.56 12.47 -6.98
CA GLY A 89 6.39 13.35 -7.01
C GLY A 89 5.96 13.81 -8.41
N ARG A 90 6.41 13.13 -9.48
CA ARG A 90 6.03 13.48 -10.87
C ARG A 90 4.51 13.41 -11.08
N TYR A 91 3.83 12.52 -10.36
CA TYR A 91 2.39 12.39 -10.40
C TYR A 91 1.77 13.11 -9.21
N LYS A 92 0.84 14.03 -9.51
CA LYS A 92 0.03 14.70 -8.49
C LYS A 92 -0.73 13.64 -7.68
N GLU A 93 -0.62 13.72 -6.36
CA GLU A 93 -1.45 12.93 -5.45
C GLU A 93 -2.90 13.36 -5.56
N ASN A 94 -3.80 12.39 -5.53
CA ASN A 94 -5.22 12.64 -5.45
C ASN A 94 -5.73 12.30 -4.05
N ASP A 95 -6.96 12.71 -3.76
CA ASP A 95 -7.59 12.52 -2.46
C ASP A 95 -7.60 11.07 -1.99
N PHE A 96 -7.71 10.11 -2.92
CA PHE A 96 -7.62 8.69 -2.58
C PHE A 96 -6.25 8.34 -2.01
N ILE A 97 -5.16 8.68 -2.71
CA ILE A 97 -3.80 8.37 -2.24
C ILE A 97 -3.52 9.07 -0.89
N ILE A 98 -3.96 10.32 -0.73
CA ILE A 98 -3.73 11.10 0.49
C ILE A 98 -4.47 10.49 1.68
N LYS A 99 -5.78 10.21 1.52
CA LYS A 99 -6.61 9.63 2.57
C LYS A 99 -6.13 8.24 2.96
N SER A 100 -5.88 7.38 1.96
CA SER A 100 -5.38 6.03 2.23
C SER A 100 -4.01 6.03 2.87
N SER A 101 -3.08 6.90 2.46
CA SER A 101 -1.77 7.01 3.13
C SER A 101 -1.93 7.45 4.58
N THR A 102 -2.74 8.47 4.85
CA THR A 102 -3.02 8.93 6.23
C THR A 102 -3.58 7.81 7.10
N GLU A 103 -4.44 6.97 6.54
CA GLU A 103 -5.05 5.88 7.31
C GLU A 103 -4.07 4.71 7.52
N ILE A 104 -3.28 4.36 6.51
CA ILE A 104 -2.18 3.39 6.65
C ILE A 104 -1.19 3.87 7.73
N ASP A 105 -0.84 5.16 7.73
CA ASP A 105 0.07 5.76 8.71
C ASP A 105 -0.37 5.56 10.17
N LYS A 106 -1.67 5.60 10.45
CA LYS A 106 -2.20 5.35 11.80
C LYS A 106 -2.11 3.88 12.21
N ASN A 107 -2.13 2.98 11.23
CA ASN A 107 -2.27 1.54 11.46
C ASN A 107 -0.92 0.79 11.41
N VAL A 108 0.08 1.34 10.73
CA VAL A 108 1.46 0.83 10.78
C VAL A 108 2.08 1.22 12.13
N LYS A 109 2.17 0.27 13.06
CA LYS A 109 2.96 0.42 14.29
C LYS A 109 4.41 0.07 13.96
N LEU A 110 5.27 1.09 13.88
CA LEU A 110 6.73 0.92 13.84
C LEU A 110 7.27 0.69 15.27
#